data_AF-A0A925JM76-F1
#
_entry.id   AF-A0A925JM76-F1
#
_cell.length_a   1.000
_cell.length_b   1.000
_cell.length_c   1.000
_cell.angle_alpha   90.00
_cell.angle_beta   90.00
_cell.angle_gamma   90.00
#
_symmetry.space_group_name_H-M   'P 1'
#
loop_
_entity.id
_entity.type
_entity.pdbx_description
1 polymer ?
#
loop_
_entity_poly.entity_id
_entity_poly.type
_entity_poly.pdbx_seq_one_letter_code
_entity_poly.pdbx_strand_id
1 'polypeptide(L)'
;MSSDSEPLRPATRQELYDRLRQAGTRDAFLLEEMKRLGFWPSNHEVPNVSEQFILREADLARELRALYSEHRRLEDEAAMLRELRKQRLAESRQRREVTKLRRERERKDRADQRKKRQESEIGYLGEGVSGGLNHPEADEARLARFHLPVLTDAQSVAGSLGVSVGELRFLAFSRAVSRTNHYQRFYLPKKTGGRRLISAPMPRLKAAQYWILENILRLVPVHDAAHGFVGGRSIVSNARPHVGAQVVINLDLKDFFPTVTYPRVRGVFRKLGYSEAAATILALLCTEPDVDQAELDGETWFIADGERHLPQGAPTSPALTNLLCTRLDRRLAGLAAKLGFAYTRYADDLTFSASGERTKNVNKLRSLVHLIVEGEDFRVHPDKTRVMRPGSRKEVTGIIVNDKPGVDRTTLRKFRALLHQIEQEGIAGKRWGHTDDVLAAIQGYARFVAMVDAQKGQVLTARVKAIIDQIEPAFAKRPRKTYPQGARRWIKKMVVAETPTASGVPANPSAPTPNPEKPQGIVWKLLGKLGGKKK
;
A
#
# COMPACT_ATOMS: atom_id res chain seq x y z
N MET A 1 -90.23 -43.22 -21.83
CA MET A 1 -91.21 -42.30 -21.20
C MET A 1 -90.79 -40.90 -21.60
N SER A 2 -91.58 -40.24 -22.45
CA SER A 2 -91.37 -38.86 -22.89
C SER A 2 -91.24 -37.93 -21.68
N SER A 3 -90.13 -37.21 -21.59
CA SER A 3 -90.08 -35.98 -20.81
C SER A 3 -90.42 -34.82 -21.77
N ASP A 4 -91.72 -34.58 -21.97
CA ASP A 4 -92.20 -33.35 -22.60
C ASP A 4 -91.80 -32.18 -21.70
N SER A 5 -90.66 -31.55 -22.02
CA SER A 5 -90.31 -30.26 -21.45
C SER A 5 -91.19 -29.20 -22.12
N GLU A 6 -92.32 -28.87 -21.52
CA GLU A 6 -93.09 -27.68 -21.92
C GLU A 6 -92.16 -26.46 -21.96
N PRO A 7 -92.04 -25.76 -23.10
CA PRO A 7 -91.24 -24.53 -23.14
C PRO A 7 -91.92 -23.48 -22.25
N LEU A 8 -91.23 -23.13 -21.15
CA LEU A 8 -91.67 -22.11 -20.20
C LEU A 8 -91.95 -20.77 -20.92
N ARG A 9 -93.07 -20.14 -20.52
CA ARG A 9 -93.48 -18.80 -20.97
C ARG A 9 -92.42 -17.79 -20.50
N PRO A 10 -91.97 -16.84 -21.35
CA PRO A 10 -90.94 -15.87 -20.94
C PRO A 10 -91.44 -15.08 -19.72
N ALA A 11 -90.60 -14.98 -18.69
CA ALA A 11 -90.97 -14.37 -17.41
C ALA A 11 -90.76 -12.85 -17.43
N THR A 12 -89.87 -12.34 -18.30
CA THR A 12 -89.60 -10.91 -18.45
C THR A 12 -89.73 -10.42 -19.89
N ARG A 13 -90.02 -9.11 -20.05
CA ARG A 13 -90.10 -8.46 -21.37
C ARG A 13 -88.76 -8.53 -22.13
N GLN A 14 -87.64 -8.56 -21.43
CA GLN A 14 -86.31 -8.69 -22.03
C GLN A 14 -86.08 -10.09 -22.61
N GLU A 15 -86.46 -11.14 -21.89
CA GLU A 15 -86.41 -12.53 -22.39
C GLU A 15 -87.27 -12.72 -23.64
N LEU A 16 -88.43 -12.05 -23.72
CA LEU A 16 -89.26 -12.03 -24.93
C LEU A 16 -88.51 -11.43 -26.12
N TYR A 17 -87.86 -10.28 -25.95
CA TYR A 17 -87.07 -9.64 -27.02
C TYR A 17 -85.82 -10.43 -27.41
N ASP A 18 -85.21 -11.14 -26.48
CA ASP A 18 -84.03 -11.98 -26.73
C ASP A 18 -84.43 -13.26 -27.49
N ARG A 19 -85.57 -13.90 -27.14
CA ARG A 19 -86.15 -14.99 -27.94
C ARG A 19 -86.54 -14.55 -29.34
N LEU A 20 -87.19 -13.38 -29.47
CA LEU A 20 -87.52 -12.81 -30.78
C LEU A 20 -86.27 -12.54 -31.63
N ARG A 21 -85.15 -12.16 -30.99
CA ARG A 21 -83.86 -12.01 -31.66
C ARG A 21 -83.24 -13.34 -32.08
N GLN A 22 -83.34 -14.37 -31.24
CA GLN A 22 -82.83 -15.73 -31.48
C GLN A 22 -83.60 -16.48 -32.56
N ALA A 23 -84.92 -16.28 -32.65
CA ALA A 23 -85.81 -16.96 -33.58
C ALA A 23 -85.60 -16.59 -35.06
N GLY A 24 -84.77 -15.60 -35.39
CA GLY A 24 -84.46 -15.28 -36.78
C GLY A 24 -85.46 -14.32 -37.44
N THR A 25 -86.75 -14.60 -37.34
CA THR A 25 -87.85 -13.77 -37.87
C THR A 25 -89.05 -13.80 -36.93
N ARG A 26 -89.98 -12.85 -37.12
CA ARG A 26 -91.25 -12.82 -36.37
C ARG A 26 -92.08 -14.08 -36.64
N ASP A 27 -92.05 -14.57 -37.86
CA ASP A 27 -92.86 -15.72 -38.29
C ASP A 27 -92.30 -17.04 -37.75
N ALA A 28 -90.98 -17.17 -37.62
CA ALA A 28 -90.36 -18.29 -36.93
C ALA A 28 -90.64 -18.29 -35.42
N PHE A 29 -90.66 -17.12 -34.78
CA PHE A 29 -91.10 -17.00 -33.39
C PHE A 29 -92.58 -17.35 -33.22
N LEU A 30 -93.45 -16.89 -34.12
CA LEU A 30 -94.88 -17.23 -34.12
C LEU A 30 -95.09 -18.72 -34.36
N LEU A 31 -94.34 -19.34 -35.28
CA LEU A 31 -94.36 -20.79 -35.52
C LEU A 31 -93.93 -21.58 -34.29
N GLU A 32 -92.87 -21.16 -33.60
CA GLU A 32 -92.43 -21.77 -32.33
C GLU A 32 -93.51 -21.66 -31.24
N GLU A 33 -94.15 -20.50 -31.13
CA GLU A 33 -95.22 -20.25 -30.15
C GLU A 33 -96.53 -20.98 -30.51
N MET A 34 -96.86 -21.10 -31.80
CA MET A 34 -98.02 -21.88 -32.27
C MET A 34 -97.84 -23.38 -32.07
N LYS A 35 -96.61 -23.90 -32.26
CA LYS A 35 -96.26 -25.28 -31.89
C LYS A 35 -96.35 -25.50 -30.39
N ARG A 36 -95.83 -24.56 -29.58
CA ARG A 36 -95.89 -24.60 -28.11
C ARG A 36 -97.32 -24.62 -27.57
N LEU A 37 -98.21 -23.82 -28.16
CA LEU A 37 -99.61 -23.70 -27.75
C LEU A 37 -100.54 -24.77 -28.36
N GLY A 38 -99.99 -25.70 -29.16
CA GLY A 38 -100.75 -26.78 -29.79
C GLY A 38 -101.62 -26.36 -30.98
N PHE A 39 -101.52 -25.11 -31.44
CA PHE A 39 -102.25 -24.60 -32.61
C PHE A 39 -101.60 -24.99 -33.95
N TRP A 40 -100.41 -25.61 -33.92
CA TRP A 40 -99.71 -26.12 -35.09
C TRP A 40 -99.33 -27.59 -34.89
N PRO A 41 -99.86 -28.54 -35.69
CA PRO A 41 -99.64 -29.97 -35.50
C PRO A 41 -98.17 -30.33 -35.72
N SER A 42 -97.59 -31.07 -34.76
CA SER A 42 -96.14 -31.40 -34.73
C SER A 42 -95.82 -32.77 -35.35
N ASN A 43 -96.84 -33.59 -35.64
CA ASN A 43 -96.69 -34.93 -36.21
C ASN A 43 -97.10 -34.96 -37.68
N HIS A 44 -96.13 -34.78 -38.57
CA HIS A 44 -96.27 -35.16 -39.97
C HIS A 44 -95.05 -36.00 -40.39
N GLU A 45 -95.31 -37.18 -40.97
CA GLU A 45 -94.30 -38.01 -41.64
C GLU A 45 -93.80 -37.38 -42.97
N VAL A 46 -94.40 -36.27 -43.41
CA VAL A 46 -94.00 -35.50 -44.59
C VAL A 46 -93.81 -34.03 -44.21
N PRO A 47 -92.70 -33.37 -44.59
CA PRO A 47 -92.43 -31.99 -44.16
C PRO A 47 -93.47 -30.98 -44.65
N ASN A 48 -93.94 -30.09 -43.77
CA ASN A 48 -94.78 -28.97 -44.14
C ASN A 48 -93.93 -27.90 -44.87
N VAL A 49 -94.19 -27.70 -46.16
CA VAL A 49 -93.45 -26.77 -47.03
C VAL A 49 -93.38 -25.36 -46.43
N SER A 50 -94.46 -24.87 -45.83
CA SER A 50 -94.50 -23.55 -45.19
C SER A 50 -93.59 -23.47 -43.96
N GLU A 51 -93.47 -24.56 -43.20
CA GLU A 51 -92.58 -24.64 -42.04
C GLU A 51 -91.10 -24.57 -42.46
N GLN A 52 -90.74 -25.31 -43.52
CA GLN A 52 -89.40 -25.29 -44.07
C GLN A 52 -89.00 -23.90 -44.58
N PHE A 53 -89.93 -23.18 -45.22
CA PHE A 53 -89.68 -21.81 -45.66
C PHE A 53 -89.47 -20.86 -44.49
N ILE A 54 -90.31 -20.92 -43.45
CA ILE A 54 -90.18 -20.06 -42.25
C ILE A 54 -88.84 -20.33 -41.53
N LEU A 55 -88.45 -21.59 -41.37
CA LEU A 55 -87.17 -21.95 -40.75
C LEU A 55 -85.99 -21.53 -41.62
N ARG A 56 -86.06 -21.71 -42.94
CA ARG A 56 -85.00 -21.30 -43.87
C ARG A 56 -84.84 -19.78 -43.92
N GLU A 57 -85.93 -19.04 -43.87
CA GLU A 57 -85.92 -17.58 -43.78
C GLU A 57 -85.30 -17.10 -42.46
N ALA A 58 -85.61 -17.77 -41.35
CA ALA A 58 -84.97 -17.50 -40.06
C ALA A 58 -83.46 -17.75 -40.07
N ASP A 59 -83.00 -18.84 -40.70
CA ASP A 59 -81.57 -19.12 -40.87
C ASP A 59 -80.88 -18.04 -41.71
N LEU A 60 -81.44 -17.71 -42.87
CA LEU A 60 -80.91 -16.67 -43.74
C LEU A 60 -80.89 -15.30 -43.04
N ALA A 61 -81.93 -14.97 -42.27
CA ALA A 61 -81.98 -13.73 -41.50
C ALA A 61 -80.96 -13.68 -40.35
N ARG A 62 -80.54 -14.83 -39.81
CA ARG A 62 -79.46 -14.92 -38.82
C ARG A 62 -78.09 -14.77 -39.49
N GLU A 63 -77.86 -15.47 -40.61
CA GLU A 63 -76.64 -15.34 -41.40
C GLU A 63 -76.44 -13.90 -41.90
N LEU A 64 -77.50 -13.29 -42.43
CA LEU A 64 -77.48 -11.91 -42.90
C LEU A 64 -77.16 -10.93 -41.76
N ARG A 65 -77.71 -11.15 -40.56
CA ARG A 65 -77.39 -10.33 -39.38
C ARG A 65 -75.95 -10.52 -38.90
N ALA A 66 -75.43 -11.74 -38.95
CA ALA A 66 -74.03 -12.02 -38.63
C ALA A 66 -73.10 -11.30 -39.63
N LEU A 67 -73.37 -11.41 -40.93
CA LEU A 67 -72.64 -10.73 -42.00
C LEU A 67 -72.73 -9.21 -41.88
N TYR A 68 -73.90 -8.63 -41.60
CA TYR A 68 -74.02 -7.19 -41.35
C TYR A 68 -73.25 -6.74 -40.11
N SER A 69 -73.17 -7.57 -39.06
CA SER A 69 -72.39 -7.24 -37.86
C SER A 69 -70.89 -7.26 -38.13
N GLU A 70 -70.44 -8.16 -39.00
CA GLU A 70 -69.05 -8.27 -39.46
C GLU A 70 -68.70 -7.11 -40.40
N HIS A 71 -69.59 -6.81 -41.37
CA HIS A 71 -69.45 -5.66 -42.27
C HIS A 71 -69.40 -4.34 -41.51
N ARG A 72 -70.26 -4.14 -40.51
CA ARG A 72 -70.27 -2.93 -39.68
C ARG A 72 -68.99 -2.75 -38.86
N ARG A 73 -68.34 -3.85 -38.46
CA ARG A 73 -67.01 -3.80 -37.82
C ARG A 73 -65.91 -3.42 -38.80
N LEU A 74 -66.02 -3.85 -40.05
CA LEU A 74 -65.06 -3.55 -41.12
C LEU A 74 -65.22 -2.13 -41.69
N GLU A 75 -66.44 -1.59 -41.73
CA GLU A 75 -66.74 -0.21 -42.17
C GLU A 75 -66.40 0.87 -41.15
N ASP A 76 -66.37 0.56 -39.85
CA ASP A 76 -65.92 1.52 -38.82
C ASP A 76 -64.39 1.60 -38.82
N GLU A 77 -63.84 2.20 -39.88
CA GLU A 77 -62.42 2.47 -40.08
C GLU A 77 -61.82 3.17 -38.85
N ALA A 78 -62.61 4.06 -38.21
CA ALA A 78 -62.22 4.75 -37.00
C ALA A 78 -62.10 3.82 -35.78
N ALA A 79 -62.95 2.79 -35.63
CA ALA A 79 -62.78 1.75 -34.62
C ALA A 79 -61.55 0.88 -34.88
N MET A 80 -61.34 0.44 -36.12
CA MET A 80 -60.17 -0.36 -36.51
C MET A 80 -58.85 0.38 -36.25
N LEU A 81 -58.78 1.66 -36.62
CA LEU A 81 -57.63 2.52 -36.34
C LEU A 81 -57.39 2.73 -34.84
N ARG A 82 -58.46 2.85 -34.03
CA ARG A 82 -58.37 2.94 -32.56
C ARG A 82 -57.79 1.66 -31.96
N GLU A 83 -58.21 0.48 -32.42
CA GLU A 83 -57.69 -0.80 -31.97
C GLU A 83 -56.22 -0.99 -32.35
N LEU A 84 -55.85 -0.70 -33.60
CA LEU A 84 -54.46 -0.71 -34.06
C LEU A 84 -53.58 0.25 -33.26
N ARG A 85 -54.08 1.46 -32.95
CA ARG A 85 -53.36 2.42 -32.09
C ARG A 85 -53.19 1.89 -30.66
N LYS A 86 -54.21 1.22 -30.11
CA LYS A 86 -54.16 0.57 -28.79
C LYS A 86 -53.12 -0.55 -28.76
N GLN A 87 -53.07 -1.39 -29.81
CA GLN A 87 -52.07 -2.45 -29.96
C GLN A 87 -50.65 -1.88 -30.09
N ARG A 88 -50.43 -0.89 -30.97
CA ARG A 88 -49.12 -0.20 -31.10
C ARG A 88 -48.68 0.45 -29.79
N LEU A 89 -49.59 1.05 -29.03
CA LEU A 89 -49.28 1.64 -27.73
C LEU A 89 -48.91 0.56 -26.71
N ALA A 90 -49.60 -0.58 -26.69
CA ALA A 90 -49.28 -1.71 -25.83
C ALA A 90 -47.90 -2.31 -26.17
N GLU A 91 -47.60 -2.55 -27.45
CA GLU A 91 -46.29 -2.99 -27.91
C GLU A 91 -45.19 -1.98 -27.55
N SER A 92 -45.44 -0.68 -27.72
CA SER A 92 -44.50 0.38 -27.33
C SER A 92 -44.23 0.35 -25.82
N ARG A 93 -45.27 0.15 -24.99
CA ARG A 93 -45.13 -0.01 -23.53
C ARG A 93 -44.30 -1.25 -23.18
N GLN A 94 -44.57 -2.41 -23.80
CA GLN A 94 -43.79 -3.63 -23.61
C GLN A 94 -42.32 -3.45 -24.02
N ARG A 95 -42.05 -2.83 -25.19
CA ARG A 95 -40.68 -2.52 -25.63
C ARG A 95 -39.97 -1.58 -24.66
N ARG A 96 -40.68 -0.58 -24.10
CA ARG A 96 -40.15 0.34 -23.07
C ARG A 96 -39.84 -0.40 -21.78
N GLU A 97 -40.70 -1.31 -21.33
CA GLU A 97 -40.49 -2.14 -20.14
C GLU A 97 -39.28 -3.07 -20.31
N VAL A 98 -39.19 -3.80 -21.42
CA VAL A 98 -38.03 -4.65 -21.75
C VAL A 98 -36.74 -3.83 -21.80
N THR A 99 -36.79 -2.65 -22.43
CA THR A 99 -35.62 -1.74 -22.50
C THR A 99 -35.23 -1.20 -21.12
N LYS A 100 -36.21 -0.85 -20.28
CA LYS A 100 -35.98 -0.40 -18.90
C LYS A 100 -35.30 -1.49 -18.08
N LEU A 101 -35.84 -2.71 -18.12
CA LEU A 101 -35.27 -3.88 -17.43
C LEU A 101 -33.85 -4.20 -17.91
N ARG A 102 -33.59 -4.13 -19.23
CA ARG A 102 -32.24 -4.32 -19.79
C ARG A 102 -31.26 -3.27 -19.28
N ARG A 103 -31.63 -1.98 -19.33
CA ARG A 103 -30.79 -0.87 -18.81
C ARG A 103 -30.52 -0.98 -17.31
N GLU A 104 -31.50 -1.42 -16.54
CA GLU A 104 -31.35 -1.67 -15.10
C GLU A 104 -30.38 -2.82 -14.83
N ARG A 105 -30.46 -3.93 -15.59
CA ARG A 105 -29.49 -5.03 -15.51
C ARG A 105 -28.08 -4.58 -15.90
N GLU A 106 -27.92 -3.94 -17.06
CA GLU A 106 -26.62 -3.41 -17.49
C GLU A 106 -26.02 -2.41 -16.50
N ARG A 107 -26.85 -1.61 -15.83
CA ARG A 107 -26.40 -0.68 -14.79
C ARG A 107 -25.92 -1.43 -13.55
N LYS A 108 -26.64 -2.47 -13.11
CA LYS A 108 -26.23 -3.35 -12.00
C LYS A 108 -24.94 -4.08 -12.34
N ASP A 109 -24.86 -4.71 -13.51
CA ASP A 109 -23.66 -5.43 -13.96
C ASP A 109 -22.44 -4.50 -14.04
N ARG A 110 -22.60 -3.28 -14.57
CA ARG A 110 -21.53 -2.27 -14.58
C ARG A 110 -21.13 -1.83 -13.17
N ALA A 111 -22.10 -1.67 -12.26
CA ALA A 111 -21.83 -1.31 -10.88
C ALA A 111 -21.05 -2.44 -10.16
N ASP A 112 -21.45 -3.69 -10.38
CA ASP A 112 -20.83 -4.87 -9.78
C ASP A 112 -19.41 -5.10 -10.34
N GLN A 113 -19.21 -4.95 -11.66
CA GLN A 113 -17.89 -5.00 -12.28
C GLN A 113 -16.97 -3.88 -11.75
N ARG A 114 -17.50 -2.66 -11.61
CA ARG A 114 -16.75 -1.53 -11.04
C ARG A 114 -16.37 -1.80 -9.59
N LYS A 115 -17.29 -2.39 -8.81
CA LYS A 115 -17.03 -2.75 -7.41
C LYS A 115 -15.93 -3.80 -7.31
N LYS A 116 -16.02 -4.89 -8.09
CA LYS A 116 -14.98 -5.93 -8.17
C LYS A 116 -13.61 -5.34 -8.54
N ARG A 117 -13.55 -4.47 -9.55
CA ARG A 117 -12.30 -3.80 -9.93
C ARG A 117 -11.75 -2.90 -8.82
N GLN A 118 -12.60 -2.19 -8.07
CA GLN A 118 -12.13 -1.35 -6.96
C GLN A 118 -11.61 -2.16 -5.76
N GLU A 119 -12.03 -3.42 -5.63
CA GLU A 119 -11.58 -4.33 -4.58
C GLU A 119 -10.22 -4.96 -4.91
N SER A 120 -9.86 -5.10 -6.19
CA SER A 120 -8.60 -5.71 -6.64
C SER A 120 -7.56 -4.71 -7.15
N GLU A 121 -7.99 -3.63 -7.82
CA GLU A 121 -7.11 -2.74 -8.59
C GLU A 121 -7.06 -1.32 -8.03
N ILE A 122 -5.91 -0.66 -8.22
CA ILE A 122 -5.74 0.76 -7.99
C ILE A 122 -5.31 1.43 -9.29
N GLY A 123 -6.26 2.03 -10.00
CA GLY A 123 -5.98 2.77 -11.24
C GLY A 123 -5.45 4.20 -11.04
N TYR A 124 -5.53 4.74 -9.82
CA TYR A 124 -5.10 6.11 -9.53
C TYR A 124 -4.67 6.29 -8.08
N LEU A 125 -3.48 6.84 -7.89
CA LEU A 125 -2.90 7.21 -6.58
C LEU A 125 -2.50 8.69 -6.49
N GLY A 126 -2.71 9.47 -7.55
CA GLY A 126 -2.29 10.88 -7.59
C GLY A 126 -1.59 11.25 -8.90
N GLU A 127 -1.50 12.55 -9.13
CA GLU A 127 -0.77 13.12 -10.26
C GLU A 127 0.73 12.80 -10.15
N GLY A 128 1.39 12.54 -11.29
CA GLY A 128 2.82 12.22 -11.36
C GLY A 128 3.24 10.84 -10.84
N VAL A 129 2.35 10.11 -10.15
CA VAL A 129 2.67 8.79 -9.56
C VAL A 129 1.87 7.63 -10.17
N SER A 130 0.73 7.91 -10.83
CA SER A 130 -0.19 6.87 -11.29
C SER A 130 0.19 6.21 -12.62
N GLY A 131 1.10 6.79 -13.41
CA GLY A 131 1.41 6.31 -14.77
C GLY A 131 1.90 4.86 -14.85
N GLY A 132 2.55 4.37 -13.78
CA GLY A 132 3.13 3.04 -13.72
C GLY A 132 2.22 1.93 -13.17
N LEU A 133 0.99 2.27 -12.73
CA LEU A 133 0.15 1.34 -11.96
C LEU A 133 -0.42 0.17 -12.78
N ASN A 134 -0.43 0.29 -14.11
CA ASN A 134 -0.92 -0.76 -15.01
C ASN A 134 0.20 -1.69 -15.54
N HIS A 135 1.42 -1.58 -15.00
CA HIS A 135 2.57 -2.39 -15.43
C HIS A 135 2.96 -3.39 -14.32
N PRO A 136 2.40 -4.61 -14.34
CA PRO A 136 2.60 -5.62 -13.28
C PRO A 136 3.85 -6.49 -13.46
N GLU A 137 4.61 -6.29 -14.52
CA GLU A 137 5.77 -7.11 -14.89
C GLU A 137 6.91 -6.96 -13.86
N ALA A 138 7.17 -8.02 -13.10
CA ALA A 138 8.27 -8.11 -12.13
C ALA A 138 9.41 -9.00 -12.66
N ASP A 139 10.64 -8.69 -12.25
CA ASP A 139 11.81 -9.54 -12.49
C ASP A 139 11.96 -10.53 -11.33
N GLU A 140 11.28 -11.66 -11.45
CA GLU A 140 11.27 -12.72 -10.42
C GLU A 140 12.66 -13.29 -10.13
N ALA A 141 13.55 -13.33 -11.12
CA ALA A 141 14.92 -13.81 -10.93
C ALA A 141 15.72 -12.91 -9.97
N ARG A 142 15.56 -11.58 -10.08
CA ARG A 142 16.16 -10.64 -9.13
C ARG A 142 15.53 -10.72 -7.74
N LEU A 143 14.22 -10.90 -7.66
CA LEU A 143 13.53 -11.06 -6.38
C LEU A 143 13.98 -12.33 -5.67
N ALA A 144 14.05 -13.46 -6.39
CA ALA A 144 14.50 -14.75 -5.88
C ALA A 144 15.95 -14.70 -5.35
N ARG A 145 16.84 -13.95 -6.01
CA ARG A 145 18.24 -13.75 -5.55
C ARG A 145 18.34 -13.28 -4.09
N PHE A 146 17.38 -12.49 -3.63
CA PHE A 146 17.37 -11.94 -2.27
C PHE A 146 16.24 -12.53 -1.42
N HIS A 147 15.58 -13.61 -1.88
CA HIS A 147 14.42 -14.23 -1.23
C HIS A 147 13.28 -13.24 -0.94
N LEU A 148 13.02 -12.34 -1.89
CA LEU A 148 12.00 -11.30 -1.78
C LEU A 148 10.64 -11.80 -2.23
N PRO A 149 9.53 -11.30 -1.64
CA PRO A 149 8.19 -11.64 -2.09
C PRO A 149 7.94 -11.12 -3.51
N VAL A 150 7.20 -11.91 -4.29
CA VAL A 150 6.77 -11.50 -5.64
C VAL A 150 5.54 -10.60 -5.50
N LEU A 151 5.74 -9.30 -5.69
CA LEU A 151 4.67 -8.29 -5.66
C LEU A 151 4.58 -7.67 -7.04
N THR A 152 3.45 -7.90 -7.71
CA THR A 152 3.20 -7.48 -9.10
C THR A 152 2.21 -6.32 -9.19
N ASP A 153 1.24 -6.26 -8.29
CA ASP A 153 0.10 -5.34 -8.37
C ASP A 153 -0.40 -4.87 -6.98
N ALA A 154 -1.47 -4.07 -6.97
CA ALA A 154 -2.04 -3.57 -5.73
C ALA A 154 -2.58 -4.69 -4.83
N GLN A 155 -3.15 -5.76 -5.41
CA GLN A 155 -3.74 -6.86 -4.66
C GLN A 155 -2.68 -7.70 -3.95
N SER A 156 -1.59 -8.05 -4.64
CA SER A 156 -0.45 -8.79 -4.06
C SER A 156 0.26 -7.98 -2.97
N VAL A 157 0.44 -6.67 -3.16
CA VAL A 157 0.98 -5.78 -2.12
C VAL A 157 0.03 -5.71 -0.91
N ALA A 158 -1.27 -5.51 -1.14
CA ALA A 158 -2.26 -5.44 -0.08
C ALA A 158 -2.33 -6.74 0.72
N GLY A 159 -2.39 -7.89 0.03
CA GLY A 159 -2.41 -9.22 0.64
C GLY A 159 -1.15 -9.50 1.47
N SER A 160 0.02 -9.10 0.99
CA SER A 160 1.28 -9.28 1.72
C SER A 160 1.38 -8.40 2.97
N LEU A 161 0.86 -7.17 2.90
CA LEU A 161 0.72 -6.29 4.06
C LEU A 161 -0.45 -6.68 4.99
N GLY A 162 -1.33 -7.59 4.52
CA GLY A 162 -2.57 -8.02 5.15
C GLY A 162 -3.66 -6.94 5.25
N VAL A 163 -3.57 -5.87 4.45
CA VAL A 163 -4.58 -4.81 4.42
C VAL A 163 -5.51 -5.00 3.22
N SER A 164 -6.68 -4.34 3.23
CA SER A 164 -7.51 -4.28 2.02
C SER A 164 -6.89 -3.38 0.96
N VAL A 165 -7.22 -3.59 -0.32
CA VAL A 165 -6.79 -2.68 -1.41
C VAL A 165 -7.29 -1.25 -1.19
N GLY A 166 -8.48 -1.09 -0.61
CA GLY A 166 -9.01 0.22 -0.22
C GLY A 166 -8.18 0.93 0.85
N GLU A 167 -7.69 0.18 1.85
CA GLU A 167 -6.77 0.69 2.88
C GLU A 167 -5.39 1.00 2.29
N LEU A 168 -4.86 0.12 1.44
CA LEU A 168 -3.61 0.37 0.72
C LEU A 168 -3.69 1.66 -0.10
N ARG A 169 -4.77 1.83 -0.86
CA ARG A 169 -5.04 3.06 -1.59
C ARG A 169 -5.07 4.26 -0.66
N PHE A 170 -5.79 4.18 0.46
CA PHE A 170 -5.86 5.27 1.44
C PHE A 170 -4.49 5.68 2.00
N LEU A 171 -3.60 4.72 2.28
CA LEU A 171 -2.26 4.98 2.80
C LEU A 171 -1.29 5.50 1.74
N ALA A 172 -1.38 5.00 0.50
CA ALA A 172 -0.49 5.35 -0.60
C ALA A 172 -0.96 6.58 -1.41
N PHE A 173 -2.18 7.06 -1.20
CA PHE A 173 -2.73 8.15 -2.02
C PHE A 173 -1.96 9.46 -1.83
N SER A 174 -1.41 9.96 -2.92
CA SER A 174 -0.72 11.25 -3.03
C SER A 174 -1.69 12.31 -3.53
N ARG A 175 -1.88 13.37 -2.74
CA ARG A 175 -2.68 14.54 -3.12
C ARG A 175 -2.04 15.81 -2.59
N ALA A 176 -2.19 16.90 -3.31
CA ALA A 176 -1.66 18.20 -2.91
C ALA A 176 -2.38 18.76 -1.67
N VAL A 177 -3.69 18.53 -1.55
CA VAL A 177 -4.51 19.05 -0.45
C VAL A 177 -5.32 17.92 0.17
N SER A 178 -5.23 17.76 1.50
CA SER A 178 -5.86 16.65 2.23
C SER A 178 -6.40 17.08 3.59
N ARG A 179 -7.52 16.49 4.02
CA ARG A 179 -8.00 16.56 5.41
C ARG A 179 -7.35 15.52 6.32
N THR A 180 -6.54 14.63 5.76
CA THR A 180 -5.92 13.52 6.47
C THR A 180 -4.45 13.46 6.16
N ASN A 181 -3.65 13.24 7.19
CA ASN A 181 -2.23 13.04 7.10
C ASN A 181 -1.85 11.74 7.82
N HIS A 182 -0.87 11.01 7.27
CA HIS A 182 -0.42 9.73 7.82
C HIS A 182 0.83 9.87 8.69
N TYR A 183 1.30 11.09 8.93
CA TYR A 183 2.45 11.41 9.77
C TYR A 183 2.08 12.42 10.85
N GLN A 184 2.63 12.22 12.03
CA GLN A 184 2.64 13.19 13.12
C GLN A 184 4.00 13.90 13.13
N ARG A 185 3.97 15.23 13.08
CA ARG A 185 5.18 16.06 13.04
C ARG A 185 5.44 16.73 14.38
N PHE A 186 6.71 16.73 14.79
CA PHE A 186 7.15 17.44 15.99
C PHE A 186 8.62 17.83 15.89
N TYR A 187 9.03 18.84 16.65
CA TYR A 187 10.40 19.33 16.63
C TYR A 187 11.21 18.74 17.80
N LEU A 188 12.43 18.32 17.49
CA LEU A 188 13.45 18.00 18.49
C LEU A 188 14.58 19.05 18.45
N PRO A 189 15.17 19.41 19.61
CA PRO A 189 16.31 20.30 19.64
C PRO A 189 17.55 19.64 19.03
N LYS A 190 18.28 20.35 18.18
CA LYS A 190 19.60 19.92 17.69
C LYS A 190 20.65 20.21 18.77
N LYS A 191 21.68 19.35 18.86
CA LYS A 191 22.82 19.55 19.77
C LYS A 191 23.59 20.86 19.52
N THR A 192 23.63 21.29 18.26
CA THR A 192 24.35 22.49 17.79
C THR A 192 23.47 23.75 17.78
N GLY A 193 22.26 23.69 18.33
CA GLY A 193 21.26 24.75 18.19
C GLY A 193 20.34 24.57 16.99
N GLY A 194 19.15 25.16 17.06
CA GLY A 194 18.06 25.00 16.09
C GLY A 194 17.18 23.78 16.36
N ARG A 195 16.23 23.53 15.45
CA ARG A 195 15.23 22.46 15.55
C ARG A 195 15.38 21.44 14.42
N ARG A 196 15.04 20.18 14.69
CA ARG A 196 14.92 19.09 13.72
C ARG A 196 13.46 18.68 13.66
N LEU A 197 12.85 18.83 12.49
CA LEU A 197 11.52 18.29 12.22
C LEU A 197 11.62 16.76 12.17
N ILE A 198 10.82 16.09 13.00
CA ILE A 198 10.62 14.65 12.97
C ILE A 198 9.21 14.41 12.44
N SER A 199 9.11 13.56 11.43
CA SER A 199 7.84 13.09 10.89
C SER A 199 7.70 11.61 11.20
N ALA A 200 6.90 11.32 12.23
CA ALA A 200 6.67 9.97 12.71
C ALA A 200 5.41 9.39 12.06
N PRO A 201 5.48 8.23 11.39
CA PRO A 201 4.30 7.63 10.77
C PRO A 201 3.28 7.21 11.82
N MET A 202 2.00 7.45 11.52
CA MET A 202 0.87 6.97 12.33
C MET A 202 0.79 5.44 12.34
N PRO A 203 0.12 4.81 13.33
CA PRO A 203 0.23 3.37 13.57
C PRO A 203 -0.02 2.45 12.36
N ARG A 204 -1.01 2.77 11.52
CA ARG A 204 -1.35 1.97 10.31
C ARG A 204 -0.24 2.01 9.27
N LEU A 205 0.22 3.21 8.89
CA LEU A 205 1.33 3.38 7.96
C LEU A 205 2.63 2.81 8.53
N LYS A 206 2.87 3.01 9.83
CA LYS A 206 4.04 2.47 10.53
C LYS A 206 4.08 0.95 10.49
N ALA A 207 2.94 0.26 10.61
CA ALA A 207 2.85 -1.18 10.49
C ALA A 207 3.24 -1.65 9.08
N ALA A 208 2.72 -1.01 8.03
CA ALA A 208 3.09 -1.30 6.64
C ALA A 208 4.60 -1.07 6.40
N GLN A 209 5.15 0.03 6.90
CA GLN A 209 6.58 0.33 6.81
C GLN A 209 7.45 -0.69 7.55
N TYR A 210 7.04 -1.18 8.72
CA TYR A 210 7.74 -2.28 9.39
C TYR A 210 7.71 -3.56 8.59
N TRP A 211 6.57 -3.89 7.98
CA TRP A 211 6.49 -5.07 7.11
C TRP A 211 7.47 -4.96 5.94
N ILE A 212 7.53 -3.80 5.28
CA ILE A 212 8.49 -3.52 4.19
C ILE A 212 9.94 -3.63 4.70
N LEU A 213 10.23 -3.09 5.88
CA LEU A 213 11.56 -3.15 6.47
C LEU A 213 12.02 -4.60 6.71
N GLU A 214 11.18 -5.42 7.33
CA GLU A 214 11.54 -6.79 7.73
C GLU A 214 11.54 -7.78 6.56
N ASN A 215 10.56 -7.69 5.66
CA ASN A 215 10.37 -8.67 4.58
C ASN A 215 11.02 -8.28 3.25
N ILE A 216 11.51 -7.04 3.14
CA ILE A 216 12.16 -6.56 1.92
C ILE A 216 13.52 -5.97 2.24
N LEU A 217 13.55 -4.83 2.94
CA LEU A 217 14.76 -4.00 2.98
C LEU A 217 15.91 -4.63 3.77
N ARG A 218 15.62 -5.37 4.85
CA ARG A 218 16.64 -6.04 5.68
C ARG A 218 17.26 -7.28 5.04
N LEU A 219 16.57 -7.88 4.07
CA LEU A 219 17.06 -9.07 3.37
C LEU A 219 18.12 -8.71 2.31
N VAL A 220 18.12 -7.46 1.85
CA VAL A 220 19.05 -7.00 0.82
C VAL A 220 20.37 -6.56 1.45
N PRO A 221 21.53 -7.12 1.04
CA PRO A 221 22.82 -6.74 1.58
C PRO A 221 23.19 -5.30 1.19
N VAL A 222 23.78 -4.58 2.14
CA VAL A 222 24.32 -3.24 1.96
C VAL A 222 25.85 -3.28 1.83
N HIS A 223 26.45 -2.18 1.41
CA HIS A 223 27.91 -2.09 1.30
C HIS A 223 28.61 -2.23 2.66
N ASP A 224 29.78 -2.87 2.70
CA ASP A 224 30.53 -3.12 3.93
C ASP A 224 31.06 -1.87 4.62
N ALA A 225 31.14 -0.75 3.93
CA ALA A 225 31.46 0.53 4.55
C ALA A 225 30.28 1.12 5.36
N ALA A 226 29.05 0.64 5.20
CA ALA A 226 27.87 1.21 5.87
C ALA A 226 27.68 0.64 7.27
N HIS A 227 27.91 1.42 8.32
CA HIS A 227 27.71 1.01 9.72
C HIS A 227 26.43 1.57 10.34
N GLY A 228 25.93 2.70 9.84
CA GLY A 228 24.71 3.31 10.34
C GLY A 228 23.48 2.48 9.96
N PHE A 229 22.59 2.21 10.92
CA PHE A 229 21.33 1.49 10.72
C PHE A 229 21.45 0.04 10.21
N VAL A 230 22.61 -0.58 10.35
CA VAL A 230 22.85 -1.97 9.94
C VAL A 230 22.85 -2.89 11.15
N GLY A 231 22.13 -4.01 11.08
CA GLY A 231 22.10 -5.02 12.13
C GLY A 231 23.51 -5.54 12.46
N GLY A 232 23.81 -5.68 13.76
CA GLY A 232 25.13 -6.11 14.23
C GLY A 232 26.24 -5.05 14.14
N ARG A 233 25.97 -3.86 13.57
CA ARG A 233 26.89 -2.74 13.53
C ARG A 233 26.51 -1.67 14.56
N SER A 234 27.50 -0.88 14.96
CA SER A 234 27.38 0.16 15.96
C SER A 234 28.38 1.30 15.71
N ILE A 235 28.23 2.40 16.43
CA ILE A 235 29.22 3.49 16.45
C ILE A 235 30.63 3.01 16.82
N VAL A 236 30.76 1.93 17.61
CA VAL A 236 32.06 1.33 17.93
C VAL A 236 32.61 0.58 16.72
N SER A 237 31.80 -0.22 16.04
CA SER A 237 32.23 -0.89 14.80
C SER A 237 32.64 0.11 13.71
N ASN A 238 31.98 1.27 13.66
CA ASN A 238 32.28 2.36 12.73
C ASN A 238 33.60 3.04 13.06
N ALA A 239 33.89 3.23 14.36
CA ALA A 239 35.09 3.89 14.83
C ALA A 239 36.35 3.00 14.75
N ARG A 240 36.20 1.68 14.93
CA ARG A 240 37.30 0.70 14.98
C ARG A 240 38.31 0.80 13.83
N PRO A 241 37.90 0.91 12.54
CA PRO A 241 38.85 1.02 11.42
C PRO A 241 39.74 2.26 11.47
N HIS A 242 39.40 3.27 12.27
CA HIS A 242 40.09 4.55 12.35
C HIS A 242 40.96 4.71 13.59
N VAL A 243 40.99 3.69 14.46
CA VAL A 243 41.79 3.69 15.70
C VAL A 243 43.28 3.74 15.37
N GLY A 244 44.04 4.61 16.05
CA GLY A 244 45.48 4.75 15.84
C GLY A 244 45.87 5.56 14.59
N ALA A 245 44.89 6.06 13.83
CA ALA A 245 45.20 6.79 12.60
C ALA A 245 45.76 8.18 12.88
N GLN A 246 46.82 8.58 12.15
CA GLN A 246 47.44 9.91 12.33
C GLN A 246 46.52 11.05 11.89
N VAL A 247 45.71 10.85 10.85
CA VAL A 247 44.70 11.80 10.40
C VAL A 247 43.35 11.11 10.27
N VAL A 248 42.30 11.72 10.82
CA VAL A 248 40.90 11.31 10.67
C VAL A 248 40.11 12.49 10.07
N ILE A 249 39.28 12.22 9.09
CA ILE A 249 38.46 13.22 8.38
C ILE A 249 37.01 12.78 8.48
N ASN A 250 36.15 13.68 8.94
CA ASN A 250 34.71 13.46 8.95
C ASN A 250 34.05 14.48 8.01
N LEU A 251 33.14 14.02 7.16
CA LEU A 251 32.29 14.85 6.34
C LEU A 251 30.83 14.46 6.59
N ASP A 252 29.94 15.44 6.72
CA ASP A 252 28.50 15.25 6.94
C ASP A 252 27.76 15.58 5.65
N LEU A 253 26.75 14.79 5.27
CA LEU A 253 25.90 15.08 4.13
C LEU A 253 24.76 16.01 4.53
N LYS A 254 24.60 17.13 3.81
CA LYS A 254 23.54 18.11 4.04
C LYS A 254 22.18 17.54 3.65
N ASP A 255 21.18 17.73 4.50
CA ASP A 255 19.77 17.37 4.29
C ASP A 255 19.58 15.94 3.75
N PHE A 256 20.33 14.99 4.33
CA PHE A 256 20.49 13.64 3.81
C PHE A 256 19.18 12.92 3.46
N PHE A 257 18.21 12.86 4.37
CA PHE A 257 16.93 12.18 4.10
C PHE A 257 16.07 12.94 3.05
N PRO A 258 15.86 14.27 3.17
CA PRO A 258 15.17 15.04 2.13
C PRO A 258 15.75 14.92 0.72
N THR A 259 17.07 14.75 0.57
CA THR A 259 17.69 14.56 -0.77
C THR A 259 17.32 13.23 -1.44
N VAL A 260 16.71 12.29 -0.71
CA VAL A 260 16.23 11.02 -1.26
C VAL A 260 14.75 11.14 -1.61
N THR A 261 14.49 11.58 -2.84
CA THR A 261 13.15 11.82 -3.38
C THR A 261 12.41 10.53 -3.77
N TYR A 262 11.09 10.61 -3.92
CA TYR A 262 10.22 9.52 -4.35
C TYR A 262 10.69 8.79 -5.61
N PRO A 263 11.12 9.47 -6.69
CA PRO A 263 11.65 8.78 -7.87
C PRO A 263 12.86 7.89 -7.55
N ARG A 264 13.75 8.33 -6.65
CA ARG A 264 14.92 7.54 -6.23
C ARG A 264 14.49 6.33 -5.42
N VAL A 265 13.55 6.48 -4.50
CA VAL A 265 12.98 5.37 -3.70
C VAL A 265 12.29 4.34 -4.60
N ARG A 266 11.46 4.79 -5.54
CA ARG A 266 10.85 3.93 -6.56
C ARG A 266 11.90 3.19 -7.38
N GLY A 267 12.98 3.87 -7.76
CA GLY A 267 14.13 3.29 -8.44
C GLY A 267 14.82 2.18 -7.65
N VAL A 268 14.90 2.29 -6.32
CA VAL A 268 15.43 1.23 -5.46
C VAL A 268 14.56 -0.03 -5.58
N PHE A 269 13.24 0.07 -5.43
CA PHE A 269 12.34 -1.09 -5.56
C PHE A 269 12.36 -1.71 -6.97
N ARG A 270 12.36 -0.89 -8.02
CA ARG A 270 12.51 -1.38 -9.41
C ARG A 270 13.83 -2.14 -9.61
N LYS A 271 14.92 -1.63 -9.03
CA LYS A 271 16.23 -2.28 -9.12
C LYS A 271 16.26 -3.65 -8.42
N LEU A 272 15.48 -3.83 -7.35
CA LEU A 272 15.31 -5.12 -6.69
C LEU A 272 14.52 -6.13 -7.53
N GLY A 273 13.78 -5.68 -8.54
CA GLY A 273 12.98 -6.54 -9.43
C GLY A 273 11.48 -6.37 -9.28
N TYR A 274 10.99 -5.47 -8.43
CA TYR A 274 9.56 -5.20 -8.34
C TYR A 274 9.01 -4.54 -9.60
N SER A 275 7.76 -4.88 -9.92
CA SER A 275 7.01 -4.24 -11.01
C SER A 275 6.87 -2.74 -10.81
N GLU A 276 6.53 -2.00 -11.86
CA GLU A 276 6.36 -0.56 -11.73
C GLU A 276 5.17 -0.22 -10.82
N ALA A 277 4.10 -1.02 -10.87
CA ALA A 277 2.95 -0.88 -10.00
C ALA A 277 3.33 -1.08 -8.52
N ALA A 278 4.01 -2.19 -8.18
CA ALA A 278 4.43 -2.47 -6.81
C ALA A 278 5.47 -1.45 -6.32
N ALA A 279 6.47 -1.12 -7.13
CA ALA A 279 7.50 -0.15 -6.76
C ALA A 279 6.93 1.25 -6.50
N THR A 280 5.91 1.66 -7.27
CA THR A 280 5.18 2.92 -7.07
C THR A 280 4.48 2.93 -5.72
N ILE A 281 3.71 1.88 -5.41
CA ILE A 281 2.97 1.76 -4.15
C ILE A 281 3.93 1.73 -2.96
N LEU A 282 4.98 0.89 -3.01
CA LEU A 282 5.97 0.77 -1.94
C LEU A 282 6.70 2.11 -1.71
N ALA A 283 7.06 2.83 -2.78
CA ALA A 283 7.69 4.14 -2.66
C ALA A 283 6.74 5.19 -2.06
N LEU A 284 5.45 5.18 -2.41
CA LEU A 284 4.44 6.07 -1.81
C LEU A 284 4.27 5.80 -0.31
N LEU A 285 4.27 4.54 0.10
CA LEU A 285 4.22 4.16 1.52
C LEU A 285 5.47 4.59 2.30
N CYS A 286 6.63 4.71 1.64
CA CYS A 286 7.91 5.03 2.28
C CYS A 286 8.31 6.50 2.21
N THR A 287 7.58 7.33 1.47
CA THR A 287 7.87 8.75 1.28
C THR A 287 6.70 9.62 1.69
N GLU A 288 6.96 10.89 1.98
CA GLU A 288 5.94 11.94 2.14
C GLU A 288 6.47 13.26 1.59
N PRO A 289 5.60 14.20 1.18
CA PRO A 289 6.03 15.57 0.95
C PRO A 289 6.19 16.30 2.29
N ASP A 290 6.89 17.44 2.26
CA ASP A 290 6.72 18.43 3.31
C ASP A 290 5.27 18.93 3.27
N VAL A 291 4.73 19.33 4.42
CA VAL A 291 3.31 19.66 4.53
C VAL A 291 3.10 20.78 5.53
N ASP A 292 2.39 21.81 5.08
CA ASP A 292 1.86 22.88 5.89
C ASP A 292 0.46 22.54 6.41
N GLN A 293 0.17 23.00 7.63
CA GLN A 293 -1.13 22.84 8.26
C GLN A 293 -1.86 24.18 8.24
N ALA A 294 -3.08 24.18 7.70
CA ALA A 294 -3.96 25.34 7.67
C ALA A 294 -5.32 24.99 8.27
N GLU A 295 -5.94 25.93 8.99
CA GLU A 295 -7.33 25.81 9.44
C GLU A 295 -8.22 26.65 8.53
N LEU A 296 -9.24 26.02 7.93
CA LEU A 296 -10.21 26.66 7.05
C LEU A 296 -11.60 26.11 7.39
N ASP A 297 -12.56 27.00 7.63
CA ASP A 297 -13.95 26.67 7.99
C ASP A 297 -14.08 25.71 9.19
N GLY A 298 -13.17 25.82 10.16
CA GLY A 298 -13.13 24.95 11.35
C GLY A 298 -12.57 23.54 11.07
N GLU A 299 -12.08 23.27 9.86
CA GLU A 299 -11.43 22.02 9.49
C GLU A 299 -9.91 22.21 9.34
N THR A 300 -9.14 21.20 9.78
CA THR A 300 -7.70 21.16 9.54
C THR A 300 -7.40 20.57 8.17
N TRP A 301 -6.63 21.32 7.38
CA TRP A 301 -6.13 20.95 6.07
C TRP A 301 -4.61 20.80 6.09
N PHE A 302 -4.14 19.84 5.30
CA PHE A 302 -2.75 19.52 5.09
C PHE A 302 -2.42 19.78 3.61
N ILE A 303 -1.54 20.74 3.38
CA ILE A 303 -1.15 21.20 2.04
C ILE A 303 0.28 20.71 1.80
N ALA A 304 0.47 19.87 0.80
CA ALA A 304 1.78 19.37 0.41
C ALA A 304 2.60 20.49 -0.23
N ASP A 305 3.83 20.64 0.24
CA ASP A 305 4.84 21.53 -0.32
C ASP A 305 5.98 20.69 -0.93
N GLY A 306 6.26 20.94 -2.20
CA GLY A 306 7.34 20.29 -2.93
C GLY A 306 7.18 18.79 -3.21
N GLU A 307 8.31 18.16 -3.53
CA GLU A 307 8.37 16.74 -3.88
C GLU A 307 8.38 15.84 -2.65
N ARG A 308 7.85 14.62 -2.81
CA ARG A 308 7.93 13.59 -1.78
C ARG A 308 9.38 13.12 -1.59
N HIS A 309 9.78 12.91 -0.34
CA HIS A 309 11.11 12.39 0.02
C HIS A 309 11.03 11.43 1.21
N LEU A 310 12.16 10.86 1.61
CA LEU A 310 12.24 10.05 2.83
C LEU A 310 12.08 10.93 4.07
N PRO A 311 11.15 10.60 4.99
CA PRO A 311 10.99 11.38 6.20
C PRO A 311 11.95 10.96 7.32
N GLN A 312 12.28 11.92 8.18
CA GLN A 312 13.02 11.69 9.41
C GLN A 312 12.06 11.15 10.48
N GLY A 313 11.95 9.82 10.59
CA GLY A 313 11.11 9.17 11.59
C GLY A 313 10.42 7.88 11.12
N ALA A 314 10.35 7.65 9.81
CA ALA A 314 9.83 6.40 9.27
C ALA A 314 10.81 5.23 9.49
N PRO A 315 10.34 4.02 9.85
CA PRO A 315 11.16 2.82 10.00
C PRO A 315 11.93 2.41 8.74
N THR A 316 11.41 2.72 7.55
CA THR A 316 11.99 2.31 6.27
C THR A 316 13.10 3.25 5.78
N SER A 317 13.04 4.54 6.11
CA SER A 317 13.99 5.55 5.62
C SER A 317 15.45 5.15 5.85
N PRO A 318 15.87 4.66 7.04
CA PRO A 318 17.26 4.31 7.30
C PRO A 318 17.81 3.15 6.44
N ALA A 319 16.97 2.16 6.14
CA ALA A 319 17.38 1.03 5.30
C ALA A 319 17.39 1.41 3.82
N LEU A 320 16.41 2.21 3.37
CA LEU A 320 16.36 2.71 1.99
C LEU A 320 17.56 3.59 1.64
N THR A 321 17.97 4.49 2.55
CA THR A 321 19.16 5.31 2.32
C THR A 321 20.43 4.47 2.17
N ASN A 322 20.60 3.40 2.96
CA ASN A 322 21.75 2.52 2.82
C ASN A 322 21.77 1.75 1.49
N LEU A 323 20.63 1.25 1.02
CA LEU A 323 20.54 0.58 -0.29
C LEU A 323 20.86 1.56 -1.43
N LEU A 324 20.34 2.78 -1.34
CA LEU A 324 20.61 3.82 -2.32
C LEU A 324 22.07 4.25 -2.33
N CYS A 325 22.68 4.46 -1.15
CA CYS A 325 24.09 4.84 -1.02
C CYS A 325 25.08 3.73 -1.40
N THR A 326 24.64 2.53 -1.76
CA THR A 326 25.55 1.43 -2.14
C THR A 326 26.48 1.81 -3.30
N ARG A 327 26.02 2.61 -4.27
CA ARG A 327 26.87 3.08 -5.38
C ARG A 327 27.88 4.13 -4.91
N LEU A 328 27.43 5.09 -4.11
CA LEU A 328 28.26 6.08 -3.44
C LEU A 328 29.39 5.41 -2.64
N ASP A 329 29.03 4.42 -1.80
CA ASP A 329 29.96 3.72 -0.93
C ASP A 329 31.03 2.96 -1.71
N ARG A 330 30.68 2.31 -2.84
CA ARG A 330 31.67 1.65 -3.72
C ARG A 330 32.67 2.65 -4.31
N ARG A 331 32.19 3.80 -4.79
CA ARG A 331 33.05 4.83 -5.38
C ARG A 331 33.99 5.43 -4.33
N LEU A 332 33.46 5.73 -3.14
CA LEU A 332 34.25 6.29 -2.03
C LEU A 332 35.24 5.27 -1.46
N ALA A 333 34.84 4.01 -1.31
CA ALA A 333 35.74 2.94 -0.89
C ALA A 333 36.87 2.71 -1.89
N GLY A 334 36.56 2.69 -3.19
CA GLY A 334 37.58 2.58 -4.24
C GLY A 334 38.55 3.78 -4.26
N LEU A 335 38.04 5.00 -4.09
CA LEU A 335 38.86 6.20 -3.94
C LEU A 335 39.76 6.13 -2.70
N ALA A 336 39.20 5.74 -1.56
CA ALA A 336 39.91 5.61 -0.30
C ALA A 336 41.04 4.58 -0.43
N ALA A 337 40.75 3.39 -0.98
CA ALA A 337 41.76 2.36 -1.23
C ALA A 337 42.90 2.87 -2.11
N LYS A 338 42.58 3.58 -3.21
CA LYS A 338 43.58 4.15 -4.14
C LYS A 338 44.49 5.19 -3.49
N LEU A 339 43.98 6.00 -2.56
CA LEU A 339 44.74 7.02 -1.85
C LEU A 339 45.33 6.53 -0.51
N GLY A 340 45.00 5.29 -0.12
CA GLY A 340 45.46 4.65 1.10
C GLY A 340 44.75 5.12 2.38
N PHE A 341 43.46 5.41 2.29
CA PHE A 341 42.59 5.73 3.41
C PHE A 341 41.69 4.54 3.75
N ALA A 342 41.41 4.35 5.04
CA ALA A 342 40.26 3.58 5.48
C ALA A 342 39.00 4.45 5.34
N TYR A 343 37.85 3.83 5.04
CA TYR A 343 36.58 4.52 4.84
C TYR A 343 35.43 3.76 5.53
N THR A 344 34.61 4.50 6.27
CA THR A 344 33.32 4.02 6.79
C THR A 344 32.26 5.12 6.65
N ARG A 345 30.99 4.72 6.65
CA ARG A 345 29.83 5.61 6.64
C ARG A 345 28.86 5.23 7.76
N TYR A 346 28.47 6.21 8.57
CA TYR A 346 27.43 6.07 9.56
C TYR A 346 26.28 7.02 9.24
N ALA A 347 25.23 6.51 8.59
CA ALA A 347 24.16 7.32 8.05
C ALA A 347 24.69 8.38 7.05
N ASP A 348 24.61 9.65 7.41
CA ASP A 348 25.09 10.84 6.69
C ASP A 348 26.57 11.18 6.99
N ASP A 349 27.15 10.64 8.07
CA ASP A 349 28.55 10.86 8.43
C ASP A 349 29.49 9.93 7.63
N LEU A 350 30.34 10.52 6.80
CA LEU A 350 31.43 9.86 6.08
C LEU A 350 32.73 10.03 6.87
N THR A 351 33.42 8.93 7.19
CA THR A 351 34.69 8.95 7.94
C THR A 351 35.81 8.35 7.12
N PHE A 352 36.92 9.06 7.02
CA PHE A 352 38.14 8.61 6.37
C PHE A 352 39.32 8.70 7.33
N SER A 353 40.29 7.80 7.22
CA SER A 353 41.51 7.92 8.02
C SER A 353 42.75 7.37 7.32
N ALA A 354 43.90 7.97 7.60
CA ALA A 354 45.19 7.54 7.07
C ALA A 354 46.34 7.79 8.06
N SER A 355 47.44 7.07 7.85
CA SER A 355 48.69 7.20 8.59
C SER A 355 49.89 7.22 7.64
N GLY A 356 51.02 7.76 8.12
CA GLY A 356 52.27 7.83 7.38
C GLY A 356 52.20 8.80 6.21
N GLU A 357 52.93 8.51 5.13
CA GLU A 357 53.04 9.40 3.96
C GLU A 357 51.71 9.68 3.26
N ARG A 358 50.75 8.76 3.39
CA ARG A 358 49.42 8.85 2.78
C ARG A 358 48.61 10.04 3.30
N THR A 359 48.96 10.56 4.48
CA THR A 359 48.36 11.78 5.05
C THR A 359 48.58 13.04 4.20
N LYS A 360 49.56 13.03 3.27
CA LYS A 360 49.76 14.11 2.28
C LYS A 360 48.58 14.23 1.30
N ASN A 361 47.83 13.15 1.09
CA ASN A 361 46.70 13.10 0.13
C ASN A 361 45.38 13.66 0.68
N VAL A 362 45.34 14.22 1.89
CA VAL A 362 44.09 14.70 2.54
C VAL A 362 43.31 15.68 1.67
N ASN A 363 43.95 16.69 1.09
CA ASN A 363 43.27 17.69 0.26
C ASN A 363 42.74 17.07 -1.05
N LYS A 364 43.55 16.20 -1.68
CA LYS A 364 43.16 15.47 -2.89
C LYS A 364 41.96 14.56 -2.64
N LEU A 365 41.97 13.82 -1.53
CA LEU A 365 40.84 13.00 -1.11
C LEU A 365 39.60 13.87 -0.96
N ARG A 366 39.68 14.98 -0.22
CA ARG A 366 38.52 15.85 0.03
C ARG A 366 37.89 16.35 -1.28
N SER A 367 38.69 16.91 -2.18
CA SER A 367 38.19 17.39 -3.48
C SER A 367 37.51 16.30 -4.31
N LEU A 368 38.08 15.09 -4.34
CA LEU A 368 37.50 13.96 -5.08
C LEU A 368 36.25 13.38 -4.38
N VAL A 369 36.20 13.42 -3.05
CA VAL A 369 35.00 13.05 -2.29
C VAL A 369 33.85 14.00 -2.62
N HIS A 370 34.09 15.32 -2.67
CA HIS A 370 33.06 16.29 -3.09
C HIS A 370 32.52 15.96 -4.49
N LEU A 371 33.40 15.71 -5.46
CA LEU A 371 32.98 15.35 -6.83
C LEU A 371 32.16 14.06 -6.89
N ILE A 372 32.53 13.04 -6.10
CA ILE A 372 31.78 11.78 -6.04
C ILE A 372 30.42 11.99 -5.38
N VAL A 373 30.35 12.73 -4.27
CA VAL A 373 29.12 13.01 -3.53
C VAL A 373 28.13 13.81 -4.40
N GLU A 374 28.60 14.85 -5.08
CA GLU A 374 27.79 15.63 -6.02
C GLU A 374 27.30 14.79 -7.19
N GLY A 375 28.16 13.94 -7.75
CA GLY A 375 27.79 13.01 -8.82
C GLY A 375 26.90 11.84 -8.39
N GLU A 376 26.50 11.74 -7.12
CA GLU A 376 25.50 10.81 -6.61
C GLU A 376 24.28 11.57 -6.04
N ASP A 377 24.08 12.82 -6.44
CA ASP A 377 22.98 13.72 -6.05
C ASP A 377 22.89 13.96 -4.54
N PHE A 378 24.05 14.06 -3.90
CA PHE A 378 24.18 14.48 -2.51
C PHE A 378 25.02 15.75 -2.42
N ARG A 379 25.00 16.42 -1.26
CA ARG A 379 25.81 17.60 -1.00
C ARG A 379 26.55 17.44 0.32
N VAL A 380 27.83 17.76 0.34
CA VAL A 380 28.59 17.83 1.60
C VAL A 380 28.18 19.10 2.35
N HIS A 381 27.99 18.98 3.65
CA HIS A 381 27.75 20.13 4.50
C HIS A 381 29.02 20.98 4.63
N PRO A 382 29.01 22.26 4.23
CA PRO A 382 30.22 23.08 4.17
C PRO A 382 30.88 23.24 5.54
N ASP A 383 30.08 23.52 6.57
CA ASP A 383 30.59 23.87 7.91
C ASP A 383 30.87 22.67 8.83
N LYS A 384 30.52 21.45 8.41
CA LYS A 384 30.64 20.25 9.24
C LYS A 384 31.76 19.31 8.81
N THR A 385 32.63 19.77 7.92
CA THR A 385 33.82 19.01 7.55
C THR A 385 34.90 19.21 8.62
N ARG A 386 35.39 18.11 9.21
CA ARG A 386 36.41 18.14 10.26
C ARG A 386 37.63 17.31 9.87
N VAL A 387 38.82 17.90 9.95
CA VAL A 387 40.10 17.22 9.75
C VAL A 387 40.87 17.22 11.07
N MET A 388 41.11 16.04 11.64
CA MET A 388 41.73 15.85 12.95
C MET A 388 43.14 15.28 12.78
N ARG A 389 44.16 16.13 13.01
CA ARG A 389 45.60 15.85 12.82
C ARG A 389 46.30 15.39 14.12
N PRO A 390 47.56 14.91 14.08
CA PRO A 390 48.29 14.52 15.28
C PRO A 390 48.31 15.65 16.32
N GLY A 391 48.32 15.30 17.60
CA GLY A 391 48.25 16.27 18.72
C GLY A 391 46.84 16.73 19.09
N SER A 392 45.82 16.50 18.24
CA SER A 392 44.43 16.79 18.57
C SER A 392 43.62 15.54 18.91
N ARG A 393 42.48 15.74 19.59
CA ARG A 393 41.48 14.70 19.82
C ARG A 393 40.87 14.27 18.50
N LYS A 394 40.88 12.96 18.24
CA LYS A 394 40.26 12.31 17.09
C LYS A 394 39.00 11.58 17.53
N GLU A 395 37.91 11.79 16.82
CA GLU A 395 36.63 11.23 17.20
C GLU A 395 35.81 10.80 15.98
N VAL A 396 35.23 9.62 16.07
CA VAL A 396 34.31 9.08 15.07
C VAL A 396 32.99 8.75 15.76
N THR A 397 31.91 9.40 15.36
CA THR A 397 30.55 9.15 15.90
C THR A 397 30.47 9.17 17.44
N GLY A 398 31.16 10.09 18.12
CA GLY A 398 31.17 10.16 19.58
C GLY A 398 32.29 9.35 20.27
N ILE A 399 33.01 8.50 19.53
CA ILE A 399 34.04 7.61 20.07
C ILE A 399 35.42 8.17 19.79
N ILE A 400 36.25 8.31 20.82
CA ILE A 400 37.65 8.71 20.69
C ILE A 400 38.43 7.56 20.05
N VAL A 401 39.26 7.89 19.05
CA VAL A 401 40.00 6.91 18.23
C VAL A 401 41.51 7.14 18.19
N ASN A 402 42.05 7.99 19.07
CA ASN A 402 43.49 8.32 19.08
C ASN A 402 44.38 7.06 19.13
N ASP A 403 44.23 6.22 20.15
CA ASP A 403 45.05 5.00 20.32
C ASP A 403 44.19 3.75 20.49
N LYS A 404 43.09 3.88 21.24
CA LYS A 404 42.08 2.85 21.44
C LYS A 404 40.68 3.47 21.49
N PRO A 405 39.61 2.71 21.20
CA PRO A 405 38.25 3.18 21.40
C PRO A 405 38.07 3.72 22.82
N GLY A 406 37.64 4.97 22.92
CA GLY A 406 37.50 5.66 24.19
C GLY A 406 36.27 6.53 24.26
N VAL A 407 35.84 6.81 25.48
CA VAL A 407 34.80 7.81 25.76
C VAL A 407 35.48 9.10 26.20
N ASP A 408 34.83 10.24 25.96
CA ASP A 408 35.30 11.54 26.41
C ASP A 408 35.67 11.55 27.90
N ARG A 409 36.91 11.96 28.19
CA ARG A 409 37.45 11.97 29.56
C ARG A 409 36.67 12.92 30.48
N THR A 410 36.27 14.07 29.96
CA THR A 410 35.51 15.08 30.72
C THR A 410 34.14 14.55 31.10
N THR A 411 33.44 13.93 30.15
CA THR A 411 32.12 13.31 30.37
C THR A 411 32.24 12.14 31.36
N LEU A 412 33.26 11.30 31.22
CA LEU A 412 33.50 10.19 32.15
C LEU A 412 33.81 10.67 33.57
N ARG A 413 34.57 11.77 33.72
CA ARG A 413 34.85 12.39 35.03
C ARG A 413 33.56 12.91 35.68
N LYS A 414 32.72 13.63 34.92
CA LYS A 414 31.41 14.11 35.40
C LYS A 414 30.51 12.95 35.83
N PHE A 415 30.51 11.86 35.05
CA PHE A 415 29.73 10.67 35.39
C PHE A 415 30.20 10.02 36.70
N ARG A 416 31.51 9.85 36.89
CA ARG A 416 32.08 9.31 38.14
C ARG A 416 31.77 10.19 39.35
N ALA A 417 31.83 11.51 39.18
CA ALA A 417 31.47 12.46 40.22
C ALA A 417 29.98 12.34 40.60
N LEU A 418 29.09 12.21 39.61
CA LEU A 418 27.67 11.96 39.85
C LEU A 418 27.44 10.67 40.64
N LEU A 419 28.06 9.55 40.24
CA LEU A 419 27.91 8.29 40.95
C LEU A 419 28.37 8.40 42.41
N HIS A 420 29.49 9.11 42.65
CA HIS A 420 29.96 9.35 44.00
C HIS A 420 28.98 10.18 44.82
N GLN A 421 28.43 11.26 44.26
CA GLN A 421 27.40 12.06 44.93
C GLN A 421 26.15 11.24 45.27
N ILE A 422 25.72 10.35 44.38
CA ILE A 422 24.57 9.47 44.63
C ILE A 422 24.84 8.51 45.78
N GLU A 423 26.07 7.98 45.89
CA GLU A 423 26.46 7.09 46.99
C GLU A 423 26.54 7.81 48.34
N GLN A 424 26.90 9.11 48.36
CA GLN A 424 27.06 9.88 49.60
C GLN A 424 25.76 10.55 50.06
N GLU A 425 25.04 11.17 49.13
CA GLU A 425 23.91 12.07 49.42
C GLU A 425 22.56 11.47 48.98
N GLY A 426 22.58 10.31 48.30
CA GLY A 426 21.40 9.74 47.66
C GLY A 426 21.06 10.36 46.31
N ILE A 427 19.96 9.91 45.72
CA ILE A 427 19.57 10.26 44.33
C ILE A 427 18.79 11.57 44.21
N ALA A 428 18.31 12.13 45.32
CA ALA A 428 17.46 13.31 45.32
C ALA A 428 18.15 14.50 44.64
N GLY A 429 17.45 15.14 43.69
CA GLY A 429 17.96 16.31 42.96
C GLY A 429 19.11 16.04 41.97
N LYS A 430 19.55 14.79 41.82
CA LYS A 430 20.61 14.40 40.88
C LYS A 430 20.04 14.20 39.46
N ARG A 431 20.85 14.42 38.42
CA ARG A 431 20.43 14.25 37.02
C ARG A 431 21.57 13.77 36.13
N TRP A 432 21.25 12.90 35.17
CA TRP A 432 22.14 12.53 34.08
C TRP A 432 21.40 12.55 32.74
N GLY A 433 21.94 13.30 31.77
CA GLY A 433 21.28 13.47 30.47
C GLY A 433 19.99 14.28 30.57
N HIS A 434 19.03 13.97 29.69
CA HIS A 434 17.78 14.75 29.55
C HIS A 434 16.56 14.05 30.15
N THR A 435 16.71 12.89 30.78
CA THR A 435 15.61 12.14 31.39
C THR A 435 15.50 12.42 32.87
N ASP A 436 14.30 12.29 33.40
CA ASP A 436 14.01 12.36 34.83
C ASP A 436 14.27 11.01 35.53
N ASP A 437 14.33 9.90 34.77
CA ASP A 437 14.71 8.59 35.29
C ASP A 437 16.23 8.45 35.37
N VAL A 438 16.80 8.94 36.46
CA VAL A 438 18.24 8.95 36.72
C VAL A 438 18.82 7.55 36.75
N LEU A 439 18.13 6.58 37.37
CA LEU A 439 18.60 5.18 37.46
C LEU A 439 18.74 4.56 36.08
N ALA A 440 17.75 4.75 35.20
CA ALA A 440 17.84 4.31 33.82
C ALA A 440 18.96 5.05 33.06
N ALA A 441 19.14 6.35 33.30
CA ALA A 441 20.17 7.15 32.67
C ALA A 441 21.59 6.67 33.02
N ILE A 442 21.88 6.46 34.30
CA ILE A 442 23.20 6.00 34.76
C ILE A 442 23.47 4.56 34.31
N GLN A 443 22.45 3.69 34.32
CA GLN A 443 22.58 2.32 33.80
C GLN A 443 22.87 2.33 32.29
N GLY A 444 22.15 3.16 31.54
CA GLY A 444 22.35 3.31 30.09
C GLY A 444 23.75 3.80 29.76
N TYR A 445 24.25 4.80 30.47
CA TYR A 445 25.58 5.35 30.22
C TYR A 445 26.70 4.38 30.64
N ALA A 446 26.56 3.66 31.76
CA ALA A 446 27.54 2.64 32.15
C ALA A 446 27.64 1.51 31.12
N ARG A 447 26.50 1.04 30.57
CA ARG A 447 26.46 0.07 29.47
C ARG A 447 27.06 0.62 28.19
N PHE A 448 26.84 1.90 27.88
CA PHE A 448 27.49 2.57 26.77
C PHE A 448 29.01 2.57 26.94
N VAL A 449 29.53 2.90 28.13
CA VAL A 449 30.97 2.81 28.40
C VAL A 449 31.47 1.38 28.23
N ALA A 450 30.74 0.36 28.69
CA ALA A 450 31.11 -1.05 28.50
C ALA A 450 31.15 -1.49 27.03
N MET A 451 30.30 -0.93 26.18
CA MET A 451 30.33 -1.16 24.74
C MET A 451 31.61 -0.59 24.09
N VAL A 452 32.15 0.52 24.61
CA VAL A 452 33.32 1.23 24.06
C VAL A 452 34.64 0.70 24.66
N ASP A 453 34.70 0.58 25.98
CA ASP A 453 35.85 0.15 26.77
C ASP A 453 35.36 -0.86 27.83
N ALA A 454 35.50 -2.16 27.51
CA ALA A 454 34.94 -3.25 28.31
C ALA A 454 35.45 -3.24 29.76
N GLN A 455 36.75 -3.00 29.97
CA GLN A 455 37.35 -3.00 31.31
C GLN A 455 36.78 -1.87 32.18
N LYS A 456 36.79 -0.62 31.67
CA LYS A 456 36.23 0.51 32.44
C LYS A 456 34.72 0.38 32.64
N GLY A 457 34.02 -0.13 31.63
CA GLY A 457 32.58 -0.27 31.69
C GLY A 457 32.10 -1.36 32.64
N GLN A 458 32.84 -2.47 32.79
CA GLN A 458 32.52 -3.49 33.79
C GLN A 458 32.54 -2.91 35.21
N VAL A 459 33.58 -2.15 35.56
CA VAL A 459 33.69 -1.48 36.86
C VAL A 459 32.52 -0.53 37.11
N LEU A 460 32.18 0.31 36.12
CA LEU A 460 31.06 1.25 36.24
C LEU A 460 29.70 0.56 36.28
N THR A 461 29.53 -0.53 35.52
CA THR A 461 28.27 -1.28 35.49
C THR A 461 28.04 -1.98 36.82
N ALA A 462 29.08 -2.56 37.44
CA ALA A 462 28.99 -3.15 38.77
C ALA A 462 28.65 -2.10 39.82
N ARG A 463 29.31 -0.94 39.80
CA ARG A 463 29.04 0.18 40.71
C ARG A 463 27.60 0.70 40.57
N VAL A 464 27.14 0.92 39.34
CA VAL A 464 25.75 1.36 39.08
C VAL A 464 24.74 0.31 39.50
N LYS A 465 25.04 -0.99 39.30
CA LYS A 465 24.18 -2.07 39.77
C LYS A 465 24.03 -2.03 41.29
N ALA A 466 25.13 -1.86 42.05
CA ALA A 466 25.08 -1.74 43.50
C ALA A 466 24.22 -0.56 43.97
N ILE A 467 24.37 0.62 43.34
CA ILE A 467 23.53 1.79 43.61
C ILE A 467 22.05 1.49 43.34
N ILE A 468 21.73 0.87 42.19
CA ILE A 468 20.35 0.51 41.84
C ILE A 468 19.76 -0.48 42.84
N ASP A 469 20.52 -1.53 43.19
CA ASP A 469 20.07 -2.58 44.11
C ASP A 469 19.82 -2.02 45.52
N GLN A 470 20.55 -0.98 45.94
CA GLN A 470 20.33 -0.28 47.21
C GLN A 470 19.11 0.65 47.20
N ILE A 471 18.92 1.41 46.12
CA ILE A 471 17.86 2.44 46.05
C ILE A 471 16.51 1.85 45.64
N GLU A 472 16.51 1.01 44.61
CA GLU A 472 15.29 0.41 44.06
C GLU A 472 15.58 -1.02 43.56
N PRO A 473 15.56 -2.03 44.46
CA PRO A 473 15.79 -3.43 44.09
C PRO A 473 14.82 -3.95 43.01
N ALA A 474 13.61 -3.36 42.94
CA ALA A 474 12.61 -3.68 41.94
C ALA A 474 12.95 -3.17 40.53
N PHE A 475 13.94 -2.28 40.38
CA PHE A 475 14.33 -1.68 39.10
C PHE A 475 14.67 -2.74 38.04
N ALA A 476 15.31 -3.84 38.44
CA ALA A 476 15.66 -4.94 37.54
C ALA A 476 14.44 -5.64 36.92
N LYS A 477 13.28 -5.60 37.60
CA LYS A 477 12.01 -6.17 37.15
C LYS A 477 11.19 -5.20 36.30
N ARG A 478 11.62 -3.94 36.16
CA ARG A 478 10.91 -2.96 35.32
C ARG A 478 10.78 -3.50 33.90
N PRO A 479 9.57 -3.46 33.31
CA PRO A 479 9.39 -3.93 31.94
C PRO A 479 10.29 -3.08 31.03
N ARG A 480 11.20 -3.73 30.31
CA ARG A 480 11.92 -3.05 29.24
C ARG A 480 10.87 -2.51 28.28
N LYS A 481 10.96 -1.22 27.91
CA LYS A 481 10.32 -0.69 26.69
C LYS A 481 10.93 -1.43 25.50
N THR A 482 10.48 -2.65 25.28
CA THR A 482 10.74 -3.40 24.08
C THR A 482 9.93 -2.74 22.97
N TYR A 483 10.41 -2.81 21.73
CA TYR A 483 9.52 -2.59 20.60
C TYR A 483 8.27 -3.41 20.85
N PRO A 484 7.07 -2.82 20.72
CA PRO A 484 5.85 -3.51 21.12
C PRO A 484 5.89 -4.88 20.47
N GLN A 485 5.80 -5.95 21.27
CA GLN A 485 5.75 -7.31 20.73
C GLN A 485 4.63 -7.44 19.68
N GLY A 486 3.61 -6.57 19.79
CA GLY A 486 3.08 -5.70 18.73
C GLY A 486 3.52 -5.93 17.30
N ALA A 487 4.75 -5.61 16.89
CA ALA A 487 5.20 -5.77 15.51
C ALA A 487 5.05 -7.22 15.01
N ARG A 488 5.19 -8.22 15.90
CA ARG A 488 4.79 -9.61 15.64
C ARG A 488 3.29 -9.88 15.91
N ARG A 489 2.65 -9.14 16.81
CA ARG A 489 1.22 -9.24 17.16
C ARG A 489 0.28 -8.72 16.05
N TRP A 490 0.70 -7.76 15.22
CA TRP A 490 0.00 -7.32 14.01
C TRP A 490 0.08 -8.38 12.91
N ILE A 491 1.20 -9.11 12.84
CA ILE A 491 1.42 -10.24 11.92
C ILE A 491 0.63 -11.48 12.39
N LYS A 492 0.58 -11.77 13.70
CA LYS A 492 -0.15 -12.95 14.24
C LYS A 492 -1.68 -12.87 14.12
N LYS A 493 -2.26 -11.67 13.93
CA LYS A 493 -3.71 -11.55 13.61
C LYS A 493 -4.03 -11.81 12.13
N MET A 494 -3.02 -12.02 11.28
CA MET A 494 -3.17 -12.26 9.84
C MET A 494 -2.77 -13.67 9.40
N VAL A 495 -2.23 -14.49 10.30
CA VAL A 495 -1.90 -15.90 10.02
C VAL A 495 -3.00 -16.80 10.60
N VAL A 496 -4.19 -16.73 10.00
CA VAL A 496 -5.14 -17.85 9.91
C VAL A 496 -5.61 -17.88 8.47
N ALA A 497 -4.72 -18.29 7.58
CA ALA A 497 -5.06 -18.86 6.29
C ALA A 497 -3.98 -19.90 6.02
N GLU A 498 -4.39 -21.16 6.08
CA GLU A 498 -3.53 -22.34 5.98
C GLU A 498 -2.72 -22.30 4.68
N THR A 499 -1.40 -22.38 4.81
CA THR A 499 -0.51 -22.74 3.70
C THR A 499 -0.27 -24.25 3.82
N PRO A 500 -0.48 -25.04 2.76
CA PRO A 500 -0.31 -26.48 2.84
C PRO A 500 1.16 -26.83 3.09
N THR A 501 1.34 -27.79 3.98
CA THR A 501 2.61 -28.35 4.46
C THR A 501 3.46 -28.89 3.32
N ALA A 502 4.57 -28.22 3.01
CA ALA A 502 5.70 -28.83 2.29
C ALA A 502 6.70 -29.37 3.32
N SER A 503 6.61 -30.67 3.56
CA SER A 503 7.56 -31.48 4.29
C SER A 503 8.93 -31.56 3.58
N GLY A 504 10.02 -31.45 4.34
CA GLY A 504 11.34 -31.96 3.93
C GLY A 504 12.43 -30.90 3.82
N VAL A 505 13.02 -30.50 4.96
CA VAL A 505 14.33 -29.84 5.00
C VAL A 505 15.35 -30.89 5.46
N PRO A 506 16.29 -31.35 4.61
CA PRO A 506 17.50 -31.96 5.12
C PRO A 506 18.49 -30.86 5.56
N ALA A 507 19.10 -31.07 6.72
CA ALA A 507 20.13 -30.23 7.29
C ALA A 507 21.33 -30.09 6.33
N ASN A 508 21.78 -28.86 6.08
CA ASN A 508 22.98 -28.61 5.29
C ASN A 508 24.22 -28.56 6.22
N PRO A 509 25.23 -29.42 6.02
CA PRO A 509 26.46 -29.45 6.82
C PRO A 509 27.50 -28.44 6.33
N SER A 510 28.22 -27.86 7.28
CA SER A 510 29.62 -27.38 7.20
C SER A 510 30.10 -26.71 5.90
N ALA A 511 30.31 -25.40 5.97
CA ALA A 511 31.12 -24.65 5.02
C ALA A 511 32.57 -25.18 4.95
N PRO A 512 33.18 -25.35 3.77
CA PRO A 512 34.57 -25.75 3.65
C PRO A 512 35.51 -24.55 3.86
N THR A 513 36.55 -24.78 4.66
CA THR A 513 37.74 -23.94 4.81
C THR A 513 38.58 -23.93 3.52
N PRO A 514 39.27 -22.82 3.20
CA PRO A 514 40.16 -22.77 2.03
C PRO A 514 41.53 -23.37 2.39
N ASN A 515 42.02 -24.32 1.58
CA ASN A 515 43.41 -24.77 1.63
C ASN A 515 44.24 -24.08 0.52
N PRO A 516 45.48 -23.65 0.78
CA PRO A 516 46.33 -22.94 -0.17
C PRO A 516 47.31 -23.89 -0.87
N GLU A 517 47.54 -23.69 -2.18
CA GLU A 517 48.74 -24.05 -3.00
C GLU A 517 48.31 -24.06 -4.49
N LYS A 518 48.59 -23.00 -5.28
CA LYS A 518 49.81 -22.70 -6.08
C LYS A 518 49.49 -22.83 -7.62
N PRO A 519 50.29 -22.25 -8.55
CA PRO A 519 49.82 -21.18 -9.43
C PRO A 519 49.92 -21.48 -10.94
N GLN A 520 49.06 -20.85 -11.75
CA GLN A 520 49.24 -20.62 -13.20
C GLN A 520 48.51 -19.29 -13.50
N GLY A 521 49.07 -18.20 -14.04
CA GLY A 521 50.27 -18.01 -14.83
C GLY A 521 49.92 -17.86 -16.31
N ILE A 522 49.36 -16.72 -16.75
CA ILE A 522 49.34 -16.16 -18.14
C ILE A 522 48.91 -14.68 -18.01
N VAL A 523 49.86 -13.73 -17.91
CA VAL A 523 50.40 -12.83 -18.97
C VAL A 523 49.48 -11.66 -19.38
N TRP A 524 49.97 -10.46 -19.04
CA TRP A 524 49.56 -9.14 -19.53
C TRP A 524 49.98 -8.88 -20.99
N LYS A 525 49.10 -8.23 -21.77
CA LYS A 525 49.31 -7.33 -22.94
C LYS A 525 47.91 -7.16 -23.58
N LEU A 526 47.34 -6.00 -23.87
CA LEU A 526 47.86 -4.76 -24.43
C LEU A 526 47.01 -3.56 -24.00
N LEU A 527 47.68 -2.47 -23.64
CA LEU A 527 47.20 -1.10 -23.79
C LEU A 527 47.85 -0.52 -25.04
N GLY A 528 47.09 0.14 -25.91
CA GLY A 528 47.63 1.20 -26.77
C GLY A 528 47.18 1.20 -28.24
N LYS A 529 46.61 2.37 -28.59
CA LYS A 529 46.62 3.04 -29.90
C LYS A 529 45.43 2.82 -30.85
N LEU A 530 44.76 3.97 -31.08
CA LEU A 530 44.18 4.55 -32.30
C LEU A 530 42.75 5.04 -31.96
N GLY A 531 42.40 6.33 -31.92
CA GLY A 531 42.92 7.46 -32.68
C GLY A 531 41.99 7.79 -33.85
N GLY A 532 40.93 8.55 -33.58
CA GLY A 532 40.36 9.56 -34.49
C GLY A 532 39.51 9.15 -35.70
N LYS A 533 38.28 9.70 -35.76
CA LYS A 533 37.68 10.47 -36.90
C LYS A 533 36.22 10.80 -36.52
N LYS A 534 35.91 12.05 -36.18
CA LYS A 534 35.29 13.08 -37.06
C LYS A 534 34.04 12.59 -37.80
N LYS A 535 32.85 12.96 -37.32
CA LYS A 535 32.07 14.11 -37.83
C LYS A 535 31.19 14.66 -36.72
#